data_AF-A0A222VUN0-F1
#
_entry.id   AF-A0A222VUN0-F1
#
_cell.length_a   1.000
_cell.length_b   1.000
_cell.length_c   1.000
_cell.angle_alpha   90.00
_cell.angle_beta   90.00
_cell.angle_gamma   90.00
#
_symmetry.space_group_name_H-M   'P 1'
#
loop_
_entity.id
_entity.type
_entity.pdbx_description
1 polymer ?
#
loop_
_entity_poly.entity_id
_entity_poly.type
_entity_poly.pdbx_seq_one_letter_code
_entity_poly.pdbx_strand_id
1 'polypeptide(L)'
;MPYAFSLDDVAFLKSGPGEEALSFCDRLPLTDASRIADVASARKAVGDRYAAVLETVVLRRKAHGKMDNAERWLFEGDALQQASAAPVARHRARRLADRRVHDVTCSIGADLVELARTASACAGSDLDAVRLAMAAHNCAVEEVAPELAVADALRPVSGDAVVVADPARRDASGRRMWRGTDFVPSLDELAAVYVDRDLVVKTAPGINVETVPWAREIELVSLEGQVREACLWSEGLATVSRRASVLKADGTQWTITDAESDDAGAGEPGEWIIDPDGAVVRAGLVRHYAARHGLWQLDERIAYLTGDTPPPGVRAFRVREFETYGEKTLRAALRRHDIGRVEILVRGLDVDPNALRRRLKPKGEGEASVVLTRIGRTPMAFLCEARRIPATPPEPTE
;
A
#
# COMPACT_ATOMS: atom_id res chain seq x y z
N MET A 1 14.58 20.26 -7.51
CA MET A 1 14.58 19.13 -8.44
C MET A 1 15.31 17.98 -7.76
N PRO A 2 14.84 16.73 -7.91
CA PRO A 2 15.56 15.57 -7.39
C PRO A 2 16.98 15.52 -7.97
N TYR A 3 17.93 14.99 -7.20
CA TYR A 3 19.29 14.80 -7.67
C TYR A 3 19.33 13.67 -8.71
N ALA A 4 19.95 13.91 -9.85
CA ALA A 4 20.12 12.91 -10.90
C ALA A 4 21.44 12.16 -10.68
N PHE A 5 21.35 10.91 -10.25
CA PHE A 5 22.52 10.05 -10.05
C PHE A 5 23.11 9.59 -11.38
N SER A 6 24.44 9.46 -11.41
CA SER A 6 25.20 8.82 -12.49
C SER A 6 25.76 7.46 -12.05
N LEU A 7 26.24 6.67 -13.00
CA LEU A 7 26.98 5.43 -12.69
C LEU A 7 28.24 5.71 -11.86
N ASP A 8 28.91 6.84 -12.09
CA ASP A 8 30.08 7.25 -11.31
C ASP A 8 29.70 7.56 -9.86
N ASP A 9 28.51 8.14 -9.62
CA ASP A 9 28.02 8.37 -8.26
C ASP A 9 27.76 7.04 -7.56
N VAL A 10 27.10 6.09 -8.22
CA VAL A 10 26.87 4.75 -7.67
C VAL A 10 28.20 4.04 -7.39
N ALA A 11 29.17 4.09 -8.31
CA ALA A 11 30.49 3.52 -8.11
C ALA A 11 31.22 4.15 -6.91
N PHE A 12 31.16 5.47 -6.78
CA PHE A 12 31.73 6.18 -5.63
C PHE A 12 31.06 5.77 -4.32
N LEU A 13 29.72 5.77 -4.26
CA LEU A 13 28.95 5.45 -3.05
C LEU A 13 29.19 4.01 -2.54
N LYS A 14 29.62 3.10 -3.42
CA LYS A 14 29.99 1.71 -3.12
C LYS A 14 31.47 1.52 -2.74
N SER A 15 32.28 2.56 -2.87
CA SER A 15 33.70 2.51 -2.54
C SER A 15 33.94 2.82 -1.06
N GLY A 16 35.09 2.41 -0.51
CA GLY A 16 35.48 2.74 0.87
C GLY A 16 35.38 4.25 1.19
N PRO A 17 35.93 5.16 0.36
CA PRO A 17 35.75 6.60 0.56
C PRO A 17 34.28 7.07 0.52
N GLY A 18 33.45 6.43 -0.31
CA GLY A 18 32.01 6.72 -0.34
C GLY A 18 31.29 6.29 0.93
N GLU A 19 31.61 5.11 1.45
CA GLU A 19 31.08 4.61 2.73
C GLU A 19 31.49 5.51 3.90
N GLU A 20 32.73 5.97 3.93
CA GLU A 20 33.21 6.96 4.92
C GLU A 20 32.45 8.29 4.81
N ALA A 21 32.23 8.78 3.58
CA ALA A 21 31.48 10.01 3.33
C ALA A 21 30.00 9.87 3.75
N LEU A 22 29.37 8.73 3.47
CA LEU A 22 28.01 8.40 3.89
C LEU A 22 27.91 8.36 5.43
N SER A 23 28.84 7.67 6.08
CA SER A 23 28.91 7.60 7.55
C SER A 23 29.06 8.99 8.16
N PHE A 24 29.93 9.84 7.60
CA PHE A 24 30.08 11.23 8.03
C PHE A 24 28.78 12.03 7.88
N CYS A 25 28.17 12.00 6.70
CA CYS A 25 26.97 12.77 6.41
C CYS A 25 25.73 12.27 7.18
N ASP A 26 25.66 10.99 7.50
CA ASP A 26 24.54 10.42 8.27
C ASP A 26 24.49 10.92 9.71
N ARG A 27 25.62 11.38 10.26
CA ARG A 27 25.66 12.04 11.58
C ARG A 27 25.20 13.49 11.56
N LEU A 28 25.01 14.10 10.38
CA LEU A 28 24.52 15.47 10.27
C LEU A 28 23.02 15.51 10.56
N PRO A 29 22.50 16.51 11.31
CA PRO A 29 21.07 16.56 11.64
C PRO A 29 20.18 16.66 10.39
N LEU A 30 20.59 17.45 9.39
CA LEU A 30 19.84 17.73 8.15
C LEU A 30 18.41 18.23 8.41
N THR A 31 18.24 19.01 9.48
CA THR A 31 16.98 19.68 9.82
C THR A 31 16.84 20.99 9.06
N ASP A 32 15.64 21.56 9.00
CA ASP A 32 15.43 22.87 8.36
C ASP A 32 16.26 23.98 9.02
N ALA A 33 16.48 23.90 10.34
CA ALA A 33 17.29 24.85 11.09
C ALA A 33 18.81 24.72 10.82
N SER A 34 19.30 23.51 10.55
CA SER A 34 20.74 23.22 10.37
C SER A 34 21.16 23.06 8.91
N ARG A 35 20.21 23.01 7.97
CA ARG A 35 20.43 22.62 6.55
C ARG A 35 21.63 23.31 5.90
N ILE A 36 21.75 24.62 6.04
CA ILE A 36 22.83 25.40 5.39
C ILE A 36 24.20 25.00 5.95
N ALA A 37 24.31 24.89 7.27
CA ALA A 37 25.55 24.50 7.94
C ALA A 37 25.93 23.05 7.60
N ASP A 38 24.96 22.14 7.60
CA ASP A 38 25.19 20.73 7.28
C ASP A 38 25.67 20.55 5.83
N VAL A 39 25.06 21.27 4.88
CA VAL A 39 25.49 21.25 3.47
C VAL A 39 26.91 21.80 3.32
N ALA A 40 27.26 22.87 4.03
CA ALA A 40 28.61 23.41 4.00
C ALA A 40 29.64 22.42 4.58
N SER A 41 29.31 21.74 5.69
CA SER A 41 30.15 20.71 6.28
C SER A 41 30.33 19.51 5.34
N ALA A 42 29.26 19.03 4.71
CA ALA A 42 29.34 17.95 3.72
C ALA A 42 30.20 18.34 2.52
N ARG A 43 30.02 19.55 1.98
CA ARG A 43 30.83 20.04 0.86
C ARG A 43 32.32 20.11 1.21
N LYS A 44 32.65 20.55 2.43
CA LYS A 44 34.03 20.61 2.90
C LYS A 44 34.66 19.22 3.05
N ALA A 45 33.90 18.25 3.55
CA ALA A 45 34.41 16.90 3.83
C ALA A 45 34.47 16.01 2.58
N VAL A 46 33.48 16.11 1.69
CA VAL A 46 33.25 15.17 0.58
C VAL A 46 33.64 15.76 -0.78
N GLY A 47 33.81 17.08 -0.88
CA GLY A 47 34.12 17.74 -2.15
C GLY A 47 32.94 17.69 -3.12
N ASP A 48 33.22 17.52 -4.41
CA ASP A 48 32.21 17.63 -5.49
C ASP A 48 31.11 16.55 -5.41
N ARG A 49 31.37 15.42 -4.73
CA ARG A 49 30.40 14.33 -4.53
C ARG A 49 29.41 14.57 -3.39
N TYR A 50 29.50 15.71 -2.67
CA TYR A 50 28.65 15.99 -1.50
C TYR A 50 27.15 15.88 -1.79
N ALA A 51 26.71 16.27 -2.99
CA ALA A 51 25.30 16.27 -3.35
C ALA A 51 24.72 14.84 -3.44
N ALA A 52 25.42 13.92 -4.11
CA ALA A 52 25.03 12.50 -4.20
C ALA A 52 24.98 11.84 -2.81
N VAL A 53 25.97 12.14 -1.96
CA VAL A 53 26.06 11.58 -0.60
C VAL A 53 24.92 12.09 0.28
N LEU A 54 24.67 13.41 0.29
CA LEU A 54 23.58 13.99 1.06
C LEU A 54 22.21 13.51 0.59
N GLU A 55 21.99 13.40 -0.73
CA GLU A 55 20.74 12.86 -1.25
C GLU A 55 20.57 11.41 -0.79
N THR A 56 21.61 10.59 -0.88
CA THR A 56 21.57 9.19 -0.43
C THR A 56 21.20 9.09 1.05
N VAL A 57 21.81 9.91 1.93
CA VAL A 57 21.47 9.94 3.36
C VAL A 57 20.00 10.33 3.58
N VAL A 58 19.50 11.34 2.87
CA VAL A 58 18.09 11.77 2.96
C VAL A 58 17.15 10.65 2.49
N LEU A 59 17.48 9.96 1.41
CA LEU A 59 16.67 8.86 0.87
C LEU A 59 16.68 7.64 1.80
N ARG A 60 17.83 7.26 2.38
CA ARG A 60 17.92 6.20 3.38
C ARG A 60 17.02 6.47 4.59
N ARG A 61 17.02 7.71 5.11
CA ARG A 61 16.12 8.13 6.20
C ARG A 61 14.65 8.04 5.82
N LYS A 62 14.28 8.39 4.59
CA LYS A 62 12.90 8.26 4.08
C LYS A 62 12.48 6.81 3.85
N ALA A 63 13.43 5.93 3.55
CA ALA A 63 13.20 4.51 3.32
C ALA A 63 13.04 3.71 4.63
N HIS A 64 13.41 4.28 5.78
CA HIS A 64 13.27 3.64 7.08
C HIS A 64 11.83 3.19 7.36
N GLY A 65 11.65 1.93 7.74
CA GLY A 65 10.34 1.30 7.96
C GLY A 65 9.59 0.89 6.69
N LYS A 66 10.09 1.27 5.50
CA LYS A 66 9.58 0.79 4.20
C LYS A 66 10.37 -0.40 3.67
N MET A 67 11.70 -0.37 3.85
CA MET A 67 12.63 -1.43 3.44
C MET A 67 13.39 -1.97 4.65
N ASP A 68 13.80 -3.24 4.56
CA ASP A 68 14.79 -3.80 5.49
C ASP A 68 16.18 -3.26 5.13
N ASN A 69 17.03 -3.07 6.15
CA ASN A 69 18.39 -2.49 6.03
C ASN A 69 18.47 -1.22 5.17
N ALA A 70 17.43 -0.38 5.22
CA ALA A 70 17.30 0.82 4.39
C ALA A 70 18.52 1.75 4.50
N GLU A 71 19.22 1.75 5.64
CA GLU A 71 20.44 2.51 5.91
C GLU A 71 21.67 2.05 5.09
N ARG A 72 21.62 0.87 4.46
CA ARG A 72 22.70 0.31 3.64
C ARG A 72 22.41 0.35 2.14
N TRP A 73 21.15 0.54 1.75
CA TRP A 73 20.71 0.57 0.36
C TRP A 73 21.11 1.88 -0.36
N LEU A 74 21.09 1.84 -1.69
CA LEU A 74 21.18 3.00 -2.58
C LEU A 74 19.83 3.22 -3.26
N PHE A 75 19.45 4.49 -3.41
CA PHE A 75 18.14 4.89 -3.90
C PHE A 75 18.26 6.02 -4.91
N GLU A 76 17.33 6.04 -5.85
CA GLU A 76 16.95 7.21 -6.63
C GLU A 76 15.60 7.72 -6.08
N GLY A 77 15.36 9.04 -6.11
CA GLY A 77 14.25 9.67 -5.43
C GLY A 77 12.87 9.19 -5.92
N ASP A 78 12.64 9.20 -7.23
CA ASP A 78 11.40 8.73 -7.84
C ASP A 78 11.23 7.22 -7.66
N ALA A 79 12.32 6.45 -7.83
CA ALA A 79 12.32 5.02 -7.57
C ALA A 79 11.93 4.68 -6.13
N LEU A 80 12.49 5.37 -5.12
CA LEU A 80 12.12 5.15 -3.71
C LEU A 80 10.64 5.48 -3.47
N GLN A 81 10.14 6.56 -4.06
CA GLN A 81 8.73 6.94 -3.92
C GLN A 81 7.80 5.84 -4.46
N GLN A 82 8.17 5.20 -5.58
CA GLN A 82 7.38 4.17 -6.25
C GLN A 82 7.61 2.76 -5.71
N ALA A 83 8.75 2.49 -5.08
CA ALA A 83 9.11 1.16 -4.60
C ALA A 83 8.05 0.55 -3.67
N SER A 84 7.89 -0.77 -3.69
CA SER A 84 7.01 -1.47 -2.74
C SER A 84 7.51 -1.36 -1.31
N ALA A 85 6.64 -1.45 -0.32
CA ALA A 85 7.10 -1.72 1.04
C ALA A 85 7.49 -3.21 1.14
N ALA A 86 8.56 -3.53 1.87
CA ALA A 86 9.08 -4.89 1.99
C ALA A 86 8.01 -5.93 2.39
N PRO A 87 7.09 -5.69 3.35
CA PRO A 87 6.03 -6.65 3.67
C PRO A 87 5.11 -6.97 2.49
N VAL A 88 4.84 -6.00 1.62
CA VAL A 88 3.98 -6.16 0.44
C VAL A 88 4.71 -6.94 -0.66
N ALA A 89 5.96 -6.56 -0.95
CA ALA A 89 6.82 -7.27 -1.90
C ALA A 89 6.99 -8.75 -1.50
N ARG A 90 7.27 -8.99 -0.21
CA ARG A 90 7.40 -10.32 0.38
C ARG A 90 6.14 -11.16 0.28
N HIS A 91 4.98 -10.55 0.53
CA HIS A 91 3.69 -11.23 0.39
C HIS A 91 3.50 -11.75 -1.04
N ARG A 92 3.78 -10.92 -2.05
CA ARG A 92 3.70 -11.32 -3.45
C ARG A 92 4.74 -12.37 -3.82
N ALA A 93 5.98 -12.21 -3.37
CA ALA A 93 7.07 -13.14 -3.65
C ALA A 93 6.77 -14.57 -3.17
N ARG A 94 6.13 -14.72 -2.00
CA ARG A 94 5.71 -16.05 -1.49
C ARG A 94 4.78 -16.82 -2.43
N ARG A 95 3.93 -16.15 -3.21
CA ARG A 95 3.07 -16.82 -4.21
C ARG A 95 3.86 -17.32 -5.43
N LEU A 96 5.07 -16.81 -5.62
CA LEU A 96 5.98 -17.16 -6.70
C LEU A 96 7.16 -18.01 -6.22
N ALA A 97 7.12 -18.50 -4.97
CA ALA A 97 8.18 -19.33 -4.40
C ALA A 97 8.44 -20.56 -5.27
N ASP A 98 9.72 -20.98 -5.31
CA ASP A 98 10.24 -22.12 -6.08
C ASP A 98 10.08 -22.01 -7.61
N ARG A 99 9.54 -20.90 -8.12
CA ARG A 99 9.45 -20.63 -9.57
C ARG A 99 10.69 -19.91 -10.08
N ARG A 100 10.94 -20.02 -11.39
CA ARG A 100 11.86 -19.12 -12.09
C ARG A 100 11.13 -17.80 -12.34
N VAL A 101 11.70 -16.68 -11.96
CA VAL A 101 11.04 -15.36 -12.03
C VAL A 101 11.94 -14.34 -12.72
N HIS A 102 11.36 -13.49 -13.56
CA HIS A 102 12.01 -12.31 -14.12
C HIS A 102 11.19 -11.06 -13.81
N ASP A 103 11.74 -10.16 -12.98
CA ASP A 103 11.21 -8.81 -12.78
C ASP A 103 11.70 -7.91 -13.92
N VAL A 104 10.83 -7.64 -14.90
CA VAL A 104 11.20 -6.94 -16.15
C VAL A 104 11.25 -5.42 -16.00
N THR A 105 10.95 -4.90 -14.80
CA THR A 105 11.00 -3.48 -14.45
C THR A 105 11.58 -3.32 -13.04
N CYS A 106 12.72 -3.98 -12.78
CA CYS A 106 13.19 -4.20 -11.41
C CYS A 106 13.64 -2.93 -10.69
N SER A 107 13.90 -1.83 -11.42
CA SER A 107 14.31 -0.55 -10.86
C SER A 107 15.49 -0.71 -9.89
N ILE A 108 15.41 -0.14 -8.69
CA ILE A 108 16.41 -0.25 -7.60
C ILE A 108 16.37 -1.59 -6.84
N GLY A 109 15.56 -2.56 -7.28
CA GLY A 109 15.55 -3.93 -6.76
C GLY A 109 14.62 -4.20 -5.57
N ALA A 110 13.66 -3.32 -5.26
CA ALA A 110 12.80 -3.46 -4.09
C ALA A 110 11.96 -4.75 -4.09
N ASP A 111 11.32 -5.07 -5.22
CA ASP A 111 10.57 -6.32 -5.38
C ASP A 111 11.51 -7.48 -5.72
N LEU A 112 12.54 -7.23 -6.53
CA LEU A 112 13.55 -8.20 -6.94
C LEU A 112 14.25 -8.89 -5.75
N VAL A 113 14.60 -8.15 -4.69
CA VAL A 113 15.21 -8.72 -3.48
C VAL A 113 14.30 -9.80 -2.88
N GLU A 114 13.03 -9.49 -2.68
CA GLU A 114 12.08 -10.42 -2.05
C GLU A 114 11.75 -11.62 -2.96
N LEU A 115 11.70 -11.39 -4.28
CA LEU A 115 11.59 -12.47 -5.27
C LEU A 115 12.81 -13.40 -5.20
N ALA A 116 14.03 -12.86 -5.19
CA ALA A 116 15.27 -13.62 -5.18
C ALA A 116 15.46 -14.45 -3.90
N ARG A 117 14.79 -14.09 -2.78
CA ARG A 117 14.80 -14.90 -1.55
C ARG A 117 14.01 -16.20 -1.65
N THR A 118 13.06 -16.30 -2.57
CA THR A 118 12.07 -17.40 -2.59
C THR A 118 11.97 -18.12 -3.93
N ALA A 119 12.37 -17.47 -5.03
CA ALA A 119 12.39 -18.05 -6.37
C ALA A 119 13.51 -19.10 -6.51
N SER A 120 13.30 -20.11 -7.36
CA SER A 120 14.33 -21.12 -7.68
C SER A 120 15.42 -20.56 -8.60
N ALA A 121 15.07 -19.55 -9.42
CA ALA A 121 16.01 -18.70 -10.15
C ALA A 121 15.37 -17.33 -10.33
N CYS A 122 16.16 -16.26 -10.23
CA CYS A 122 15.65 -14.90 -10.29
C CYS A 122 16.51 -14.02 -11.21
N ALA A 123 15.84 -13.25 -12.06
CA ALA A 123 16.45 -12.21 -12.87
C ALA A 123 15.71 -10.88 -12.69
N GLY A 124 16.40 -9.78 -12.92
CA GLY A 124 15.84 -8.43 -12.98
C GLY A 124 16.36 -7.66 -14.19
N SER A 125 15.48 -6.88 -14.83
CA SER A 125 15.89 -5.94 -15.87
C SER A 125 15.26 -4.57 -15.72
N ASP A 126 15.98 -3.55 -16.16
CA ASP A 126 15.48 -2.17 -16.28
C ASP A 126 16.15 -1.48 -17.48
N LEU A 127 15.52 -0.43 -18.01
CA LEU A 127 16.11 0.43 -19.04
C LEU A 127 17.19 1.35 -18.45
N ASP A 128 17.05 1.73 -17.19
CA ASP A 128 17.95 2.64 -16.50
C ASP A 128 19.11 1.88 -15.85
N ALA A 129 20.29 2.01 -16.45
CA ALA A 129 21.52 1.41 -15.96
C ALA A 129 21.94 1.90 -14.56
N VAL A 130 21.58 3.12 -14.16
CA VAL A 130 21.87 3.66 -12.82
C VAL A 130 21.02 2.95 -11.78
N ARG A 131 19.72 2.80 -12.04
CA ARG A 131 18.82 2.01 -11.16
C ARG A 131 19.25 0.55 -11.08
N LEU A 132 19.65 -0.05 -12.20
CA LEU A 132 20.16 -1.42 -12.21
C LEU A 132 21.46 -1.57 -11.40
N ALA A 133 22.37 -0.58 -11.46
CA ALA A 133 23.58 -0.58 -10.64
C ALA A 133 23.27 -0.42 -9.14
N MET A 134 22.22 0.33 -8.79
CA MET A 134 21.70 0.40 -7.42
C MET A 134 21.05 -0.94 -7.01
N ALA A 135 20.27 -1.58 -7.88
CA ALA A 135 19.69 -2.90 -7.61
C ALA A 135 20.76 -3.96 -7.34
N ALA A 136 21.83 -3.96 -8.14
CA ALA A 136 22.96 -4.86 -7.91
C ALA A 136 23.58 -4.68 -6.51
N HIS A 137 23.74 -3.42 -6.06
CA HIS A 137 24.20 -3.11 -4.71
C HIS A 137 23.21 -3.57 -3.64
N ASN A 138 21.94 -3.24 -3.79
CA ASN A 138 20.90 -3.55 -2.82
C ASN A 138 20.69 -5.06 -2.68
N CYS A 139 20.73 -5.81 -3.79
CA CYS A 139 20.71 -7.27 -3.77
C CYS A 139 21.89 -7.85 -2.98
N ALA A 140 23.10 -7.32 -3.20
CA ALA A 140 24.29 -7.75 -2.47
C ALA A 140 24.21 -7.44 -0.96
N VAL A 141 23.65 -6.28 -0.58
CA VAL A 141 23.39 -5.92 0.83
C VAL A 141 22.47 -6.94 1.52
N GLU A 142 21.50 -7.46 0.76
CA GLU A 142 20.50 -8.43 1.22
C GLU A 142 20.90 -9.90 1.00
N GLU A 143 22.15 -10.12 0.59
CA GLU A 143 22.75 -11.44 0.37
C GLU A 143 22.01 -12.29 -0.68
N VAL A 144 21.45 -11.63 -1.70
CA VAL A 144 20.84 -12.28 -2.87
C VAL A 144 21.58 -11.90 -4.15
N ALA A 145 21.60 -12.79 -5.14
CA ALA A 145 22.36 -12.62 -6.37
C ALA A 145 21.54 -12.96 -7.63
N PRO A 146 20.45 -12.22 -7.93
CA PRO A 146 19.72 -12.40 -9.18
C PRO A 146 20.59 -12.00 -10.39
N GLU A 147 20.29 -12.57 -11.55
CA GLU A 147 20.87 -12.13 -12.82
C GLU A 147 20.30 -10.75 -13.20
N LEU A 148 21.14 -9.82 -13.65
CA LEU A 148 20.72 -8.46 -13.98
C LEU A 148 21.04 -8.10 -15.43
N ALA A 149 20.10 -7.47 -16.12
CA ALA A 149 20.27 -7.04 -17.51
C ALA A 149 19.68 -5.65 -17.77
N VAL A 150 20.32 -4.87 -18.64
CA VAL A 150 19.69 -3.67 -19.20
C VAL A 150 18.79 -4.12 -20.35
N ALA A 151 17.48 -4.01 -20.18
CA ALA A 151 16.51 -4.46 -21.19
C ALA A 151 15.21 -3.64 -21.13
N ASP A 152 14.56 -3.56 -22.28
CA ASP A 152 13.19 -3.05 -22.40
C ASP A 152 12.22 -4.16 -21.97
N ALA A 153 11.30 -3.86 -21.05
CA ALA A 153 10.27 -4.79 -20.59
C ALA A 153 9.41 -5.36 -21.73
N LEU A 154 9.32 -4.68 -22.88
CA LEU A 154 8.60 -5.14 -24.07
C LEU A 154 9.45 -5.97 -25.04
N ARG A 155 10.72 -6.25 -24.69
CA ARG A 155 11.65 -7.08 -25.47
C ARG A 155 12.20 -8.20 -24.57
N PRO A 156 11.53 -9.36 -24.54
CA PRO A 156 11.91 -10.45 -23.64
C PRO A 156 13.38 -10.87 -23.81
N VAL A 157 14.13 -10.92 -22.70
CA VAL A 157 15.52 -11.38 -22.64
C VAL A 157 15.71 -12.66 -21.82
N SER A 158 14.62 -13.22 -21.28
CA SER A 158 14.61 -14.49 -20.57
C SER A 158 13.63 -15.49 -21.19
N GLY A 159 13.92 -16.79 -21.07
CA GLY A 159 13.05 -17.89 -21.49
C GLY A 159 12.01 -18.23 -20.41
N ASP A 160 11.82 -19.52 -20.10
CA ASP A 160 10.76 -20.03 -19.20
C ASP A 160 10.84 -19.52 -17.75
N ALA A 161 10.26 -18.34 -17.49
CA ALA A 161 10.08 -17.78 -16.16
C ALA A 161 8.72 -17.07 -16.05
N VAL A 162 8.20 -16.97 -14.83
CA VAL A 162 7.10 -16.04 -14.53
C VAL A 162 7.62 -14.62 -14.69
N VAL A 163 6.84 -13.78 -15.35
CA VAL A 163 7.17 -12.37 -15.57
C VAL A 163 6.49 -11.53 -14.50
N VAL A 164 7.27 -10.67 -13.84
CA VAL A 164 6.77 -9.68 -12.90
C VAL A 164 7.04 -8.29 -13.47
N ALA A 165 6.06 -7.40 -13.42
CA ALA A 165 6.22 -6.01 -13.83
C ALA A 165 5.57 -5.03 -12.83
N ASP A 166 6.19 -3.88 -12.67
CA ASP A 166 5.73 -2.69 -11.97
C ASP A 166 5.91 -1.47 -12.90
N PRO A 167 5.06 -1.34 -13.92
CA PRO A 167 5.21 -0.27 -14.88
C PRO A 167 4.93 1.09 -14.21
N ALA A 168 5.74 2.08 -14.57
CA ALA A 168 5.60 3.43 -14.04
C ALA A 168 4.26 4.05 -14.51
N ARG A 169 3.69 4.92 -13.68
CA ARG A 169 2.48 5.66 -14.07
C ARG A 169 2.88 6.86 -14.92
N ARG A 170 2.17 7.08 -16.03
CA ARG A 170 2.23 8.36 -16.76
C ARG A 170 1.75 9.46 -15.83
N ASP A 171 2.37 10.64 -15.88
CA ASP A 171 2.01 11.78 -15.03
C ASP A 171 0.48 12.01 -15.02
N ALA A 172 -0.09 12.06 -13.81
CA ALA A 172 -1.50 11.82 -13.57
C ALA A 172 -1.99 12.42 -12.25
N SER A 173 -1.50 13.62 -11.94
CA SER A 173 -1.96 14.37 -10.77
C SER A 173 -3.51 14.37 -10.67
N GLY A 174 -4.02 13.93 -9.52
CA GLY A 174 -5.45 14.00 -9.17
C GLY A 174 -6.36 12.86 -9.63
N ARG A 175 -5.89 11.84 -10.38
CA ARG A 175 -6.78 10.74 -10.83
C ARG A 175 -7.02 9.68 -9.74
N ARG A 176 -8.30 9.33 -9.53
CA ARG A 176 -8.75 8.29 -8.58
C ARG A 176 -8.89 6.89 -9.20
N MET A 177 -9.03 6.82 -10.52
CA MET A 177 -9.19 5.59 -11.29
C MET A 177 -8.15 5.54 -12.41
N TRP A 178 -7.57 4.37 -12.63
CA TRP A 178 -6.48 4.14 -13.59
C TRP A 178 -6.95 3.18 -14.69
N ARG A 179 -6.44 3.37 -15.91
CA ARG A 179 -6.65 2.45 -17.04
C ARG A 179 -5.33 1.79 -17.42
N GLY A 180 -5.36 0.63 -18.09
CA GLY A 180 -4.15 -0.06 -18.54
C GLY A 180 -3.18 0.79 -19.38
N THR A 181 -3.70 1.74 -20.16
CA THR A 181 -2.92 2.67 -21.00
C THR A 181 -2.21 3.79 -20.22
N ASP A 182 -2.55 3.99 -18.94
CA ASP A 182 -1.95 5.02 -18.08
C ASP A 182 -0.58 4.62 -17.53
N PHE A 183 -0.09 3.43 -17.88
CA PHE A 183 1.18 2.87 -17.43
C PHE A 183 2.24 2.90 -18.55
N VAL A 184 3.51 2.80 -18.16
CA VAL A 184 4.67 2.71 -19.05
C VAL A 184 5.57 1.55 -18.61
N PRO A 185 5.66 0.47 -19.40
CA PRO A 185 4.81 0.16 -20.58
C PRO A 185 3.32 0.01 -20.22
N SER A 186 2.43 0.07 -21.20
CA SER A 186 1.01 -0.17 -20.91
C SER A 186 0.76 -1.62 -20.53
N LEU A 187 -0.30 -1.84 -19.75
CA LEU A 187 -0.62 -3.18 -19.24
C LEU A 187 -0.99 -4.16 -20.37
N ASP A 188 -1.63 -3.68 -21.43
CA ASP A 188 -2.00 -4.50 -22.59
C ASP A 188 -0.79 -4.83 -23.48
N GLU A 189 0.19 -3.93 -23.60
CA GLU A 189 1.46 -4.23 -24.30
C GLU A 189 2.23 -5.32 -23.55
N LEU A 190 2.32 -5.25 -22.22
CA LEU A 190 2.92 -6.30 -21.40
C LEU A 190 2.20 -7.64 -21.61
N ALA A 191 0.88 -7.66 -21.54
CA ALA A 191 0.10 -8.88 -21.74
C ALA A 191 0.26 -9.46 -23.15
N ALA A 192 0.34 -8.61 -24.18
CA ALA A 192 0.56 -9.05 -25.55
C ALA A 192 1.97 -9.64 -25.76
N VAL A 193 3.01 -9.03 -25.18
CA VAL A 193 4.39 -9.51 -25.27
C VAL A 193 4.58 -10.84 -24.54
N TYR A 194 3.88 -11.02 -23.41
CA TYR A 194 4.03 -12.18 -22.53
C TYR A 194 2.81 -13.12 -22.57
N VAL A 195 2.08 -13.17 -23.68
CA VAL A 195 0.83 -13.95 -23.79
C VAL A 195 1.00 -15.44 -23.48
N ASP A 196 2.15 -16.03 -23.83
CA ASP A 196 2.46 -17.44 -23.61
C ASP A 196 3.17 -17.69 -22.26
N ARG A 197 3.21 -16.70 -21.37
CA ARG A 197 3.88 -16.77 -20.07
C ARG A 197 2.95 -16.34 -18.94
N ASP A 198 3.23 -16.90 -17.78
CA ASP A 198 2.63 -16.41 -16.55
C ASP A 198 3.13 -14.98 -16.27
N LEU A 199 2.18 -14.06 -16.04
CA LEU A 199 2.40 -12.63 -15.89
C LEU A 199 1.76 -12.12 -14.60
N VAL A 200 2.54 -11.37 -13.84
CA VAL A 200 2.12 -10.65 -12.64
C VAL A 200 2.40 -9.17 -12.85
N VAL A 201 1.39 -8.32 -12.73
CA VAL A 201 1.58 -6.87 -12.85
C VAL A 201 1.08 -6.15 -11.61
N LYS A 202 2.00 -5.47 -10.94
CA LYS A 202 1.67 -4.56 -9.84
C LYS A 202 1.14 -3.25 -10.40
N THR A 203 0.09 -2.72 -9.79
CA THR A 203 -0.55 -1.48 -10.21
C THR A 203 -1.07 -0.69 -9.01
N ALA A 204 -1.52 0.54 -9.27
CA ALA A 204 -2.17 1.35 -8.24
C ALA A 204 -3.52 0.73 -7.82
N PRO A 205 -3.93 0.82 -6.54
CA PRO A 205 -5.20 0.28 -6.03
C PRO A 205 -6.50 0.78 -6.67
N GLY A 206 -6.43 1.70 -7.63
CA GLY A 206 -7.57 2.27 -8.35
C GLY A 206 -7.67 1.81 -9.80
N ILE A 207 -6.98 0.74 -10.20
CA ILE A 207 -7.10 0.18 -11.55
C ILE A 207 -8.56 -0.19 -11.86
N ASN A 208 -9.04 0.19 -13.04
CA ASN A 208 -10.29 -0.33 -13.57
C ASN A 208 -10.04 -1.72 -14.16
N VAL A 209 -10.49 -2.75 -13.45
CA VAL A 209 -10.33 -4.17 -13.83
C VAL A 209 -10.94 -4.50 -15.19
N GLU A 210 -11.98 -3.78 -15.62
CA GLU A 210 -12.59 -3.97 -16.94
C GLU A 210 -11.62 -3.63 -18.09
N THR A 211 -10.56 -2.86 -17.80
CA THR A 211 -9.54 -2.48 -18.78
C THR A 211 -8.37 -3.45 -18.87
N VAL A 212 -8.38 -4.55 -18.11
CA VAL A 212 -7.30 -5.56 -18.08
C VAL A 212 -7.89 -6.99 -18.14
N PRO A 213 -8.60 -7.36 -19.22
CA PRO A 213 -9.33 -8.63 -19.29
C PRO A 213 -8.45 -9.88 -19.32
N TRP A 214 -7.13 -9.71 -19.54
CA TRP A 214 -6.14 -10.78 -19.47
C TRP A 214 -5.85 -11.21 -18.02
N ALA A 215 -6.06 -10.32 -17.05
CA ALA A 215 -5.89 -10.65 -15.63
C ALA A 215 -7.05 -11.53 -15.18
N ARG A 216 -6.73 -12.68 -14.58
CA ARG A 216 -7.71 -13.65 -14.07
C ARG A 216 -7.94 -13.53 -12.58
N GLU A 217 -6.94 -13.06 -11.83
CA GLU A 217 -7.08 -12.70 -10.43
C GLU A 217 -6.63 -11.25 -10.22
N ILE A 218 -7.38 -10.50 -9.42
CA ILE A 218 -6.94 -9.24 -8.83
C ILE A 218 -6.83 -9.38 -7.31
N GLU A 219 -5.67 -9.00 -6.78
CA GLU A 219 -5.42 -8.94 -5.34
C GLU A 219 -5.19 -7.50 -4.89
N LEU A 220 -6.01 -7.03 -3.94
CA LEU A 220 -5.81 -5.75 -3.27
C LEU A 220 -5.06 -5.99 -1.97
N VAL A 221 -3.89 -5.37 -1.81
CA VAL A 221 -3.07 -5.53 -0.60
C VAL A 221 -3.08 -4.25 0.21
N SER A 222 -3.47 -4.36 1.48
CA SER A 222 -3.39 -3.30 2.48
C SER A 222 -2.21 -3.54 3.41
N LEU A 223 -1.51 -2.47 3.77
CA LEU A 223 -0.48 -2.49 4.82
C LEU A 223 -0.80 -1.37 5.81
N GLU A 224 -1.02 -1.75 7.06
CA GLU A 224 -1.42 -0.84 8.14
C GLU A 224 -2.69 -0.02 7.85
N GLY A 225 -3.70 -0.68 7.27
CA GLY A 225 -4.98 -0.04 6.95
C GLY A 225 -4.94 0.87 5.74
N GLN A 226 -3.81 0.91 5.01
CA GLN A 226 -3.66 1.66 3.77
C GLN A 226 -3.47 0.70 2.61
N VAL A 227 -4.38 0.74 1.64
CA VAL A 227 -4.28 -0.06 0.41
C VAL A 227 -3.07 0.41 -0.39
N ARG A 228 -2.10 -0.48 -0.59
CA ARG A 228 -0.80 -0.18 -1.20
C ARG A 228 -0.77 -0.53 -2.67
N GLU A 229 -1.30 -1.69 -3.05
CA GLU A 229 -1.25 -2.17 -4.42
C GLU A 229 -2.54 -2.87 -4.85
N ALA A 230 -2.75 -2.90 -6.17
CA ALA A 230 -3.53 -3.92 -6.84
C ALA A 230 -2.57 -4.78 -7.67
N CYS A 231 -2.47 -6.07 -7.35
CA CYS A 231 -1.66 -7.04 -8.07
C CYS A 231 -2.56 -7.84 -9.02
N LEU A 232 -2.24 -7.81 -10.31
CA LEU A 232 -2.95 -8.52 -11.38
C LEU A 232 -2.19 -9.81 -11.70
N TRP A 233 -2.90 -10.93 -11.72
CA TRP A 233 -2.32 -12.25 -11.99
C TRP A 233 -2.95 -12.87 -13.25
N SER A 234 -2.12 -13.41 -14.13
CA SER A 234 -2.55 -14.19 -15.29
C SER A 234 -3.19 -15.53 -14.90
N GLU A 235 -3.75 -16.21 -15.90
CA GLU A 235 -4.50 -17.46 -15.73
C GLU A 235 -3.73 -18.56 -15.00
N GLY A 236 -2.47 -18.82 -15.34
CA GLY A 236 -1.68 -19.90 -14.71
C GLY A 236 -1.24 -19.62 -13.26
N LEU A 237 -1.51 -18.41 -12.73
CA LEU A 237 -1.21 -18.01 -11.35
C LEU A 237 -2.46 -17.72 -10.52
N ALA A 238 -3.61 -17.54 -11.17
CA ALA A 238 -4.88 -17.25 -10.53
C ALA A 238 -5.40 -18.47 -9.78
N THR A 239 -5.90 -18.22 -8.57
CA THR A 239 -6.52 -19.23 -7.69
C THR A 239 -7.97 -18.91 -7.38
N VAL A 240 -8.31 -17.63 -7.50
CA VAL A 240 -9.63 -17.01 -7.29
C VAL A 240 -9.75 -15.84 -8.27
N SER A 241 -10.90 -15.17 -8.39
CA SER A 241 -10.96 -13.98 -9.25
C SER A 241 -10.63 -12.70 -8.49
N ARG A 242 -10.98 -12.63 -7.20
CA ARG A 242 -10.78 -11.45 -6.37
C ARG A 242 -10.26 -11.83 -4.99
N ARG A 243 -9.25 -11.08 -4.54
CA ARG A 243 -8.59 -11.28 -3.25
C ARG A 243 -8.35 -9.93 -2.57
N ALA A 244 -8.52 -9.90 -1.25
CA ALA A 244 -8.06 -8.81 -0.41
C ALA A 244 -7.17 -9.38 0.69
N SER A 245 -5.93 -8.90 0.76
CA SER A 245 -4.94 -9.30 1.76
C SER A 245 -4.58 -8.10 2.63
N VAL A 246 -4.66 -8.25 3.95
CA VAL A 246 -4.38 -7.18 4.92
C VAL A 246 -3.17 -7.58 5.73
N LEU A 247 -2.12 -6.74 5.65
CA LEU A 247 -0.82 -6.95 6.25
C LEU A 247 -0.59 -5.95 7.39
N LYS A 248 0.16 -6.39 8.40
CA LYS A 248 0.62 -5.61 9.54
C LYS A 248 2.14 -5.61 9.63
N ALA A 249 2.68 -4.56 10.22
CA ALA A 249 4.12 -4.39 10.45
C ALA A 249 4.68 -5.42 11.45
N ASP A 250 3.83 -5.95 12.33
CA ASP A 250 4.18 -7.05 13.25
C ASP A 250 4.22 -8.43 12.57
N GLY A 251 3.96 -8.49 11.26
CA GLY A 251 3.94 -9.74 10.48
C GLY A 251 2.58 -10.43 10.43
N THR A 252 1.60 -9.99 11.21
CA THR A 252 0.23 -10.51 11.14
C THR A 252 -0.37 -10.22 9.76
N GLN A 253 -1.04 -11.21 9.19
CA GLN A 253 -1.76 -11.05 7.93
C GLN A 253 -3.01 -11.92 7.90
N TRP A 254 -4.01 -11.47 7.15
CA TRP A 254 -5.18 -12.28 6.81
C TRP A 254 -5.67 -11.94 5.41
N THR A 255 -6.39 -12.89 4.80
CA THR A 255 -6.90 -12.76 3.44
C THR A 255 -8.38 -13.11 3.39
N ILE A 256 -9.10 -12.50 2.45
CA ILE A 256 -10.45 -12.89 2.05
C ILE A 256 -10.53 -12.98 0.53
N THR A 257 -11.32 -13.92 0.03
CA THR A 257 -11.44 -14.19 -1.42
C THR A 257 -12.90 -14.31 -1.85
N ASP A 258 -13.13 -14.29 -3.16
CA ASP A 258 -14.45 -14.58 -3.73
C ASP A 258 -14.80 -16.06 -3.88
N ALA A 259 -13.97 -16.97 -3.38
CA ALA A 259 -14.34 -18.37 -3.20
C ALA A 259 -15.16 -18.61 -1.91
N GLU A 260 -15.19 -17.62 -1.01
CA GLU A 260 -15.98 -17.69 0.23
C GLU A 260 -17.44 -17.34 -0.01
N SER A 261 -18.31 -17.69 0.94
CA SER A 261 -19.72 -17.30 0.88
C SER A 261 -19.85 -15.78 0.89
N ASP A 262 -20.69 -15.25 0.01
CA ASP A 262 -21.12 -13.86 0.01
C ASP A 262 -22.56 -13.69 0.53
N ASP A 263 -23.08 -14.70 1.22
CA ASP A 263 -24.42 -14.74 1.79
C ASP A 263 -24.57 -13.83 3.01
N ALA A 264 -24.48 -12.54 2.73
CA ALA A 264 -24.79 -11.46 3.64
C ALA A 264 -25.62 -10.42 2.89
N GLY A 265 -26.79 -10.11 3.46
CA GLY A 265 -27.71 -9.10 2.94
C GLY A 265 -27.47 -7.72 3.54
N ALA A 266 -28.46 -6.86 3.37
CA ALA A 266 -28.59 -5.60 4.10
C ALA A 266 -29.76 -5.69 5.10
N GLY A 267 -29.67 -4.95 6.20
CA GLY A 267 -30.66 -5.01 7.28
C GLY A 267 -30.59 -3.80 8.21
N GLU A 268 -31.43 -3.82 9.25
CA GLU A 268 -31.47 -2.76 10.28
C GLU A 268 -30.13 -2.66 11.04
N PRO A 269 -29.76 -1.48 11.55
CA PRO A 269 -28.54 -1.32 12.34
C PRO A 269 -28.51 -2.23 13.58
N GLY A 270 -27.41 -2.98 13.76
CA GLY A 270 -27.13 -3.75 14.97
C GLY A 270 -26.41 -2.94 16.05
N GLU A 271 -25.85 -3.61 17.06
CA GLU A 271 -25.11 -2.94 18.15
C GLU A 271 -23.82 -2.25 17.70
N TRP A 272 -23.21 -2.71 16.61
CA TRP A 272 -21.90 -2.25 16.14
C TRP A 272 -21.95 -1.83 14.69
N ILE A 273 -21.13 -0.83 14.35
CA ILE A 273 -20.75 -0.49 12.98
C ILE A 273 -19.28 -0.84 12.76
N ILE A 274 -18.98 -1.44 11.62
CA ILE A 274 -17.65 -1.85 11.20
C ILE A 274 -17.36 -1.20 9.83
N ASP A 275 -16.21 -0.52 9.72
CA ASP A 275 -15.66 -0.09 8.43
C ASP A 275 -14.61 -1.12 8.02
N PRO A 276 -14.91 -2.03 7.07
CA PRO A 276 -13.95 -3.04 6.64
C PRO A 276 -12.73 -2.38 5.98
N ASP A 277 -11.59 -3.09 5.99
CA ASP A 277 -10.35 -2.58 5.39
C ASP A 277 -10.56 -2.16 3.93
N GLY A 278 -9.87 -1.08 3.52
CA GLY A 278 -9.99 -0.55 2.17
C GLY A 278 -9.70 -1.58 1.06
N ALA A 279 -8.87 -2.60 1.31
CA ALA A 279 -8.62 -3.68 0.37
C ALA A 279 -9.87 -4.53 0.15
N VAL A 280 -10.60 -4.89 1.22
CA VAL A 280 -11.88 -5.62 1.14
C VAL A 280 -12.90 -4.82 0.35
N VAL A 281 -12.99 -3.52 0.62
CA VAL A 281 -13.91 -2.62 -0.09
C VAL A 281 -13.58 -2.55 -1.57
N ARG A 282 -12.31 -2.33 -1.92
CA ARG A 282 -11.86 -2.16 -3.31
C ARG A 282 -11.89 -3.46 -4.11
N ALA A 283 -11.68 -4.60 -3.47
CA ALA A 283 -11.83 -5.92 -4.10
C ALA A 283 -13.30 -6.30 -4.31
N GLY A 284 -14.27 -5.54 -3.77
CA GLY A 284 -15.69 -5.89 -3.85
C GLY A 284 -16.06 -7.11 -3.00
N LEU A 285 -15.35 -7.32 -1.89
CA LEU A 285 -15.48 -8.48 -1.01
C LEU A 285 -16.22 -8.16 0.30
N VAL A 286 -16.94 -7.04 0.35
CA VAL A 286 -17.67 -6.60 1.56
C VAL A 286 -18.65 -7.65 2.07
N ARG A 287 -19.46 -8.24 1.17
CA ARG A 287 -20.42 -9.30 1.53
C ARG A 287 -19.74 -10.57 2.04
N HIS A 288 -18.57 -10.90 1.50
CA HIS A 288 -17.81 -12.08 1.92
C HIS A 288 -17.28 -11.85 3.34
N TYR A 289 -16.76 -10.66 3.61
CA TYR A 289 -16.28 -10.29 4.94
C TYR A 289 -17.43 -10.26 5.94
N ALA A 290 -18.59 -9.80 5.52
CA ALA A 290 -19.80 -9.80 6.33
C ALA A 290 -20.24 -11.23 6.69
N ALA A 291 -20.38 -12.11 5.70
CA ALA A 291 -20.78 -13.50 5.91
C ALA A 291 -19.80 -14.24 6.85
N ARG A 292 -18.49 -14.09 6.63
CA ARG A 292 -17.44 -14.68 7.47
C ARG A 292 -17.58 -14.31 8.95
N HIS A 293 -18.02 -13.09 9.23
CA HIS A 293 -18.10 -12.55 10.59
C HIS A 293 -19.53 -12.46 11.15
N GLY A 294 -20.53 -13.03 10.45
CA GLY A 294 -21.93 -12.95 10.88
C GLY A 294 -22.47 -11.52 10.91
N LEU A 295 -21.96 -10.65 10.05
CA LEU A 295 -22.39 -9.25 9.88
C LEU A 295 -23.28 -9.10 8.65
N TRP A 296 -23.94 -7.95 8.52
CA TRP A 296 -24.70 -7.55 7.34
C TRP A 296 -24.40 -6.08 6.98
N GLN A 297 -24.77 -5.66 5.77
CA GLN A 297 -24.59 -4.27 5.34
C GLN A 297 -25.70 -3.36 5.89
N LEU A 298 -25.37 -2.09 6.16
CA LEU A 298 -26.40 -1.07 6.44
C LEU A 298 -27.23 -0.73 5.19
N ASP A 299 -26.63 -0.88 4.00
CA ASP A 299 -27.25 -0.65 2.70
C ASP A 299 -26.44 -1.41 1.65
N GLU A 300 -27.10 -2.04 0.67
CA GLU A 300 -26.46 -2.86 -0.36
C GLU A 300 -25.33 -2.13 -1.10
N ARG A 301 -25.41 -0.81 -1.21
CA ARG A 301 -24.47 0.04 -1.95
C ARG A 301 -23.48 0.78 -1.04
N ILE A 302 -23.41 0.44 0.24
CA ILE A 302 -22.50 1.05 1.22
C ILE A 302 -21.70 -0.05 1.92
N ALA A 303 -20.39 0.16 2.02
CA ALA A 303 -19.49 -0.84 2.58
C ALA A 303 -19.49 -0.94 4.12
N TYR A 304 -20.18 -0.05 4.82
CA TYR A 304 -20.33 -0.19 6.28
C TYR A 304 -21.11 -1.45 6.61
N LEU A 305 -20.54 -2.24 7.51
CA LEU A 305 -21.14 -3.44 8.05
C LEU A 305 -21.67 -3.16 9.45
N THR A 306 -22.64 -3.96 9.87
CA THR A 306 -23.23 -3.88 11.19
C THR A 306 -23.58 -5.27 11.71
N GLY A 307 -23.70 -5.40 13.03
CA GLY A 307 -24.06 -6.63 13.69
C GLY A 307 -23.93 -6.54 15.20
N ASP A 308 -24.23 -7.65 15.88
CA ASP A 308 -24.26 -7.69 17.35
C ASP A 308 -22.88 -7.93 17.96
N THR A 309 -21.99 -8.60 17.23
CA THR A 309 -20.63 -8.92 17.68
C THR A 309 -19.59 -8.45 16.65
N PRO A 310 -18.64 -7.58 17.02
CA PRO A 310 -17.62 -7.13 16.09
C PRO A 310 -16.49 -8.17 15.95
N PRO A 311 -15.79 -8.22 14.80
CA PRO A 311 -14.64 -9.10 14.61
C PRO A 311 -13.50 -8.80 15.61
N PRO A 312 -12.68 -9.79 15.98
CA PRO A 312 -11.49 -9.56 16.78
C PRO A 312 -10.45 -8.72 16.01
N GLY A 313 -9.64 -7.95 16.74
CA GLY A 313 -8.50 -7.20 16.17
C GLY A 313 -8.86 -5.97 15.33
N VAL A 314 -10.14 -5.68 15.09
CA VAL A 314 -10.57 -4.50 14.33
C VAL A 314 -10.92 -3.33 15.23
N ARG A 315 -11.00 -2.15 14.63
CA ARG A 315 -11.67 -1.00 15.25
C ARG A 315 -13.15 -1.06 14.87
N ALA A 316 -14.03 -1.06 15.86
CA ALA A 316 -15.47 -1.09 15.69
C ALA A 316 -16.13 0.07 16.45
N PHE A 317 -17.35 0.43 16.06
CA PHE A 317 -18.07 1.59 16.57
C PHE A 317 -19.37 1.13 17.23
N ARG A 318 -19.42 1.11 18.55
CA ARG A 318 -20.64 0.72 19.28
C ARG A 318 -21.68 1.81 19.13
N VAL A 319 -22.84 1.47 18.60
CA VAL A 319 -23.95 2.41 18.39
C VAL A 319 -24.57 2.77 19.74
N ARG A 320 -24.66 4.07 20.04
CA ARG A 320 -25.38 4.58 21.22
C ARG A 320 -26.80 4.99 20.85
N GLU A 321 -26.91 5.74 19.76
CA GLU A 321 -28.16 6.17 19.17
C GLU A 321 -27.94 6.51 17.69
N PHE A 322 -29.01 6.47 16.90
CA PHE A 322 -28.98 6.88 15.51
C PHE A 322 -30.32 7.48 15.08
N GLU A 323 -30.26 8.40 14.13
CA GLU A 323 -31.43 9.09 13.59
C GLU A 323 -31.16 9.56 12.15
N THR A 324 -32.21 10.06 11.48
CA THR A 324 -32.02 10.75 10.21
C THR A 324 -31.08 11.94 10.40
N TYR A 325 -30.07 12.04 9.54
CA TYR A 325 -29.05 13.08 9.65
C TYR A 325 -29.66 14.47 9.49
N GLY A 326 -29.49 15.28 10.54
CA GLY A 326 -29.68 16.71 10.51
C GLY A 326 -28.66 17.37 11.44
N GLU A 327 -28.05 18.48 11.02
CA GLU A 327 -27.03 19.11 11.87
C GLU A 327 -27.59 19.63 13.19
N LYS A 328 -28.85 20.07 13.22
CA LYS A 328 -29.50 20.54 14.44
C LYS A 328 -29.70 19.40 15.44
N THR A 329 -30.17 18.25 14.95
CA THR A 329 -30.41 17.05 15.77
C THR A 329 -29.10 16.45 16.23
N LEU A 330 -28.10 16.32 15.34
CA LEU A 330 -26.75 15.90 15.70
C LEU A 330 -26.10 16.80 16.76
N ARG A 331 -26.20 18.14 16.65
CA ARG A 331 -25.71 19.03 17.71
C ARG A 331 -26.44 18.83 19.04
N ALA A 332 -27.73 18.48 19.01
CA ALA A 332 -28.49 18.20 20.23
C ALA A 332 -28.06 16.87 20.87
N ALA A 333 -27.88 15.82 20.06
CA ALA A 333 -27.32 14.53 20.49
C ALA A 333 -25.95 14.70 21.15
N LEU A 334 -25.02 15.41 20.49
CA LEU A 334 -23.68 15.66 21.04
C LEU A 334 -23.72 16.38 22.39
N ARG A 335 -24.60 17.38 22.56
CA ARG A 335 -24.77 18.07 23.86
C ARG A 335 -25.37 17.15 24.93
N ARG A 336 -26.38 16.35 24.57
CA ARG A 336 -27.03 15.40 25.49
C ARG A 336 -26.05 14.37 26.03
N HIS A 337 -25.07 13.97 25.23
CA HIS A 337 -24.02 13.02 25.61
C HIS A 337 -22.72 13.67 26.11
N ASP A 338 -22.72 14.99 26.36
CA ASP A 338 -21.56 15.77 26.80
C ASP A 338 -20.29 15.58 25.93
N ILE A 339 -20.46 15.59 24.60
CA ILE A 339 -19.37 15.33 23.66
C ILE A 339 -18.70 16.65 23.24
N GLY A 340 -17.40 16.76 23.54
CA GLY A 340 -16.52 17.87 23.12
C GLY A 340 -15.56 17.51 21.99
N ARG A 341 -15.18 16.23 21.84
CA ARG A 341 -14.30 15.75 20.77
C ARG A 341 -15.06 14.80 19.86
N VAL A 342 -15.01 15.05 18.54
CA VAL A 342 -15.76 14.25 17.57
C VAL A 342 -14.88 13.85 16.39
N GLU A 343 -14.77 12.54 16.19
CA GLU A 343 -14.38 11.96 14.91
C GLU A 343 -15.62 11.88 14.01
N ILE A 344 -15.47 12.17 12.72
CA ILE A 344 -16.57 12.10 11.76
C ILE A 344 -16.14 11.22 10.61
N LEU A 345 -16.87 10.15 10.39
CA LEU A 345 -16.67 9.17 9.32
C LEU A 345 -17.83 9.30 8.35
N VAL A 346 -17.55 9.46 7.06
CA VAL A 346 -18.59 9.73 6.05
C VAL A 346 -18.43 8.75 4.90
N ARG A 347 -19.52 8.07 4.54
CA ARG A 347 -19.57 7.22 3.35
C ARG A 347 -20.93 7.36 2.66
N GLY A 348 -20.92 7.58 1.34
CA GLY A 348 -22.16 7.68 0.57
C GLY A 348 -22.97 8.97 0.78
N LEU A 349 -22.38 9.98 1.43
CA LEU A 349 -22.94 11.32 1.58
C LEU A 349 -21.90 12.37 1.13
N ASP A 350 -22.39 13.46 0.56
CA ASP A 350 -21.56 14.62 0.20
C ASP A 350 -21.44 15.57 1.40
N VAL A 351 -20.66 15.15 2.39
CA VAL A 351 -20.42 15.90 3.63
C VAL A 351 -18.92 15.95 3.88
N ASP A 352 -18.34 17.14 3.95
CA ASP A 352 -16.96 17.35 4.38
C ASP A 352 -16.86 17.21 5.91
N PRO A 353 -16.13 16.20 6.43
CA PRO A 353 -15.97 15.97 7.87
C PRO A 353 -15.35 17.15 8.62
N ASN A 354 -14.36 17.84 8.02
CA ASN A 354 -13.65 18.95 8.64
C ASN A 354 -14.49 20.23 8.65
N ALA A 355 -15.26 20.48 7.58
CA ALA A 355 -16.22 21.57 7.56
C ALA A 355 -17.36 21.33 8.56
N LEU A 356 -17.90 20.10 8.61
CA LEU A 356 -18.95 19.74 9.55
C LEU A 356 -18.49 19.86 11.00
N ARG A 357 -17.31 19.32 11.36
CA ARG A 357 -16.75 19.43 12.72
C ARG A 357 -16.69 20.89 13.20
N ARG A 358 -16.23 21.81 12.34
CA ARG A 358 -16.19 23.25 12.63
C ARG A 358 -17.57 23.88 12.84
N ARG A 359 -18.59 23.38 12.14
CA ARG A 359 -19.99 23.84 12.26
C ARG A 359 -20.74 23.25 13.46
N LEU A 360 -20.37 22.05 13.90
CA LEU A 360 -20.98 21.40 15.05
C LEU A 360 -20.61 22.11 16.36
N LYS A 361 -19.38 22.64 16.46
CA LYS A 361 -18.84 23.33 17.65
C LYS A 361 -19.16 22.54 18.94
N PRO A 362 -18.77 21.26 19.03
CA PRO A 362 -19.04 20.43 20.21
C PRO A 362 -18.42 21.07 21.47
N LYS A 363 -19.13 20.92 22.59
CA LYS A 363 -18.75 21.45 23.91
C LYS A 363 -19.15 20.41 24.93
N GLY A 364 -18.17 19.79 25.56
CA GLY A 364 -18.33 18.74 26.55
C GLY A 364 -16.97 18.11 26.87
N GLU A 365 -16.93 17.20 27.82
CA GLU A 365 -15.68 16.55 28.25
C GLU A 365 -15.43 15.23 27.50
N GLY A 366 -16.50 14.60 27.02
CA GLY A 366 -16.51 13.32 26.34
C GLY A 366 -16.05 13.36 24.88
N GLU A 367 -15.89 12.16 24.34
CA GLU A 367 -15.55 11.93 22.93
C GLU A 367 -16.46 10.87 22.29
N ALA A 368 -16.70 11.02 20.99
CA ALA A 368 -17.48 10.07 20.22
C ALA A 368 -17.02 10.04 18.75
N SER A 369 -17.41 8.98 18.06
CA SER A 369 -17.36 8.89 16.60
C SER A 369 -18.77 9.09 16.05
N VAL A 370 -18.89 9.93 15.02
CA VAL A 370 -20.12 10.11 14.28
C VAL A 370 -19.96 9.44 12.93
N VAL A 371 -20.70 8.37 12.69
CA VAL A 371 -20.77 7.73 11.38
C VAL A 371 -21.95 8.31 10.61
N LEU A 372 -21.65 8.96 9.48
CA LEU A 372 -22.64 9.48 8.55
C LEU A 372 -22.67 8.60 7.31
N THR A 373 -23.86 8.09 6.99
CA THR A 373 -24.08 7.24 5.82
C THR A 373 -25.47 7.44 5.27
N ARG A 374 -25.78 6.84 4.12
CA ARG A 374 -27.17 6.69 3.65
C ARG A 374 -27.65 5.26 3.85
N ILE A 375 -28.94 5.12 4.16
CA ILE A 375 -29.70 3.87 4.06
C ILE A 375 -30.81 4.12 3.06
N GLY A 376 -30.79 3.39 1.95
CA GLY A 376 -31.53 3.74 0.73
C GLY A 376 -31.16 5.15 0.27
N ARG A 377 -32.14 6.06 0.35
CA ARG A 377 -32.00 7.49 0.03
C ARG A 377 -31.91 8.38 1.27
N THR A 378 -32.09 7.81 2.46
CA THR A 378 -32.19 8.56 3.71
C THR A 378 -30.79 8.76 4.30
N PRO A 379 -30.34 10.01 4.50
CA PRO A 379 -29.09 10.26 5.20
C PRO A 379 -29.29 9.97 6.69
N MET A 380 -28.37 9.22 7.29
CA MET A 380 -28.42 8.74 8.66
C MET A 380 -27.16 9.19 9.41
N ALA A 381 -27.34 9.47 10.71
CA ALA A 381 -26.26 9.77 11.63
C ALA A 381 -26.29 8.80 12.80
N PHE A 382 -25.15 8.16 13.05
CA PHE A 382 -24.94 7.26 14.17
C PHE A 382 -23.96 7.91 15.13
N LEU A 383 -24.36 8.07 16.39
CA LEU A 383 -23.47 8.44 17.47
C LEU A 383 -22.91 7.16 18.07
N CYS A 384 -21.58 7.02 18.02
CA CYS A 384 -20.90 5.79 18.40
C CYS A 384 -19.77 6.02 19.39
N GLU A 385 -19.45 4.95 20.12
CA GLU A 385 -18.22 4.83 20.89
C GLU A 385 -17.24 3.92 20.13
N ALA A 386 -16.08 4.47 19.73
CA ALA A 386 -15.06 3.69 19.07
C ALA A 386 -14.35 2.77 20.07
N ARG A 387 -14.25 1.48 19.75
CA ARG A 387 -13.48 0.50 20.52
C ARG A 387 -12.55 -0.29 19.62
N ARG A 388 -11.35 -0.57 20.13
CA ARG A 388 -10.48 -1.59 19.53
C ARG A 388 -10.84 -2.92 20.16
N ILE A 389 -11.30 -3.85 19.33
CA ILE A 389 -11.62 -5.20 19.78
C ILE A 389 -10.30 -5.95 19.94
N PRO A 390 -10.05 -6.58 21.11
CA PRO A 390 -8.86 -7.41 21.29
C PRO A 390 -8.73 -8.43 20.16
N ALA A 391 -7.51 -8.71 19.73
CA ALA A 391 -7.26 -9.87 18.89
C ALA A 391 -7.53 -11.14 19.71
N THR A 392 -8.04 -12.19 19.09
CA THR A 392 -8.09 -13.51 19.72
C THR A 392 -6.64 -13.96 19.95
N PRO A 393 -6.24 -14.34 21.17
CA PRO A 393 -4.92 -14.95 21.36
C PRO A 393 -4.82 -16.19 20.45
N PRO A 394 -3.63 -16.50 19.90
CA PRO A 394 -3.44 -17.75 19.20
C PRO A 394 -3.84 -18.90 20.13
N GLU A 395 -4.63 -19.85 19.63
CA GLU A 395 -4.89 -21.08 20.38
C GLU A 395 -3.54 -21.74 20.71
N PRO A 396 -3.36 -22.26 21.93
CA PRO A 396 -2.16 -23.03 22.23
C PRO A 396 -2.11 -24.21 21.26
N THR A 397 -1.06 -24.27 20.44
CA THR A 397 -0.74 -25.48 19.67
C THR A 397 -0.52 -26.63 20.65
N GLU A 398 -1.38 -27.65 20.58
CA GLU A 398 -1.20 -28.94 21.26
C GLU A 398 0.05 -29.69 20.77
#